data_AF-A0AAD5DZK2-F1
#
_entry.id   AF-A0AAD5DZK2-F1
#
_cell.length_a   1.000
_cell.length_b   1.000
_cell.length_c   1.000
_cell.angle_alpha   90.00
_cell.angle_beta   90.00
_cell.angle_gamma   90.00
#
_symmetry.space_group_name_H-M   'P 1'
#
loop_
_entity.id
_entity.type
_entity.pdbx_description
1 polymer ?
#
loop_
_entity_poly.entity_id
_entity_poly.type
_entity_poly.pdbx_seq_one_letter_code
_entity_poly.pdbx_strand_id
1 'polypeptide(L)'
;MVAPVGGSSAGGAGFIPWRCAIDSFTGEEEVPQWVADCVLHGQFPVSRELKMAFQLLPLPGSGLPSLLQSRLNAPRVLRVNKAADYVRRKMEEHGIQLREEPLFWDPAKAERWQVEAGAAQHDPGAAAGVHQLQPVGGGASGGAGQPAAILLTCKGHTVPWDFSLAAVRQWIWRRSDDLVLHYSVRDERTPLRLPAIRPPS
;
A
#
# COMPACT_ATOMS: atom_id res chain seq x y z
N MET A 1 17.38 4.25 39.29
CA MET A 1 18.33 3.17 39.66
C MET A 1 18.48 2.30 38.42
N VAL A 2 19.71 2.24 37.88
CA VAL A 2 20.03 1.72 36.55
C VAL A 2 20.79 0.40 36.70
N ALA A 3 20.59 -0.49 35.70
CA ALA A 3 21.45 -1.60 35.24
C ALA A 3 21.08 -3.04 35.70
N PRO A 4 21.45 -4.09 34.92
CA PRO A 4 22.28 -4.08 33.70
C PRO A 4 21.69 -4.80 32.47
N VAL A 5 22.27 -4.41 31.31
CA VAL A 5 22.31 -5.18 30.06
C VAL A 5 23.47 -6.18 30.19
N GLY A 6 23.20 -7.47 29.99
CA GLY A 6 24.20 -8.52 29.85
C GLY A 6 23.87 -9.37 28.63
N GLY A 7 24.69 -9.27 27.59
CA GLY A 7 24.56 -10.10 26.39
C GLY A 7 25.25 -11.45 26.57
N SER A 8 24.71 -12.47 25.92
CA SER A 8 25.50 -13.56 25.33
C SER A 8 24.72 -14.18 24.18
N SER A 9 25.29 -14.05 23.00
CA SER A 9 24.89 -14.76 21.79
C SER A 9 25.42 -16.19 21.90
N ALA A 10 24.53 -17.18 21.87
CA ALA A 10 24.86 -18.57 21.57
C ALA A 10 23.70 -19.17 20.76
N GLY A 11 24.01 -19.59 19.53
CA GLY A 11 23.06 -20.23 18.64
C GLY A 11 22.59 -21.57 19.19
N GLY A 12 21.30 -21.68 19.41
CA GLY A 12 20.56 -22.91 19.66
C GLY A 12 19.09 -22.58 19.42
N ALA A 13 18.35 -23.42 18.69
CA ALA A 13 16.93 -23.24 18.49
C ALA A 13 16.24 -23.13 19.86
N GLY A 14 15.93 -21.90 20.27
CA GLY A 14 15.52 -21.59 21.63
C GLY A 14 14.23 -22.32 21.97
N PHE A 15 14.28 -23.17 23.00
CA PHE A 15 13.10 -23.75 23.61
C PHE A 15 12.23 -22.59 24.13
N ILE A 16 11.11 -22.33 23.45
CA ILE A 16 10.12 -21.38 23.94
C ILE A 16 9.09 -22.23 24.70
N PRO A 17 9.12 -22.26 26.04
CA PRO A 17 8.46 -23.29 26.86
C PRO A 17 6.95 -23.39 26.66
N TRP A 18 6.30 -22.31 26.22
CA TRP A 18 4.87 -22.25 25.94
C TRP A 18 4.49 -22.57 24.48
N ARG A 19 5.46 -22.88 23.61
CA ARG A 19 5.18 -23.27 22.21
C ARG A 19 5.08 -24.79 22.10
N CYS A 20 3.85 -25.30 22.18
CA CYS A 20 3.53 -26.70 21.92
C CYS A 20 2.50 -26.83 20.80
N ALA A 21 2.30 -28.06 20.31
CA ALA A 21 1.16 -28.35 19.45
C ALA A 21 -0.15 -28.14 20.22
N ILE A 22 -1.22 -27.78 19.52
CA ILE A 22 -2.50 -27.40 20.15
C ILE A 22 -3.12 -28.53 20.98
N ASP A 23 -2.86 -29.77 20.58
CA ASP A 23 -3.28 -31.01 21.25
C ASP A 23 -2.42 -31.37 22.47
N SER A 24 -1.27 -30.71 22.63
CA SER A 24 -0.29 -30.97 23.68
C SER A 24 -0.27 -29.88 24.76
N PHE A 25 -1.16 -28.88 24.67
CA PHE A 25 -1.27 -27.81 25.66
C PHE A 25 -2.06 -28.31 26.89
N THR A 26 -1.39 -28.41 28.02
CA THR A 26 -1.94 -28.95 29.27
C THR A 26 -2.52 -27.87 30.18
N GLY A 27 -2.13 -26.61 29.99
CA GLY A 27 -2.49 -25.47 30.84
C GLY A 27 -1.51 -25.22 31.99
N GLU A 28 -0.53 -26.11 32.18
CA GLU A 28 0.53 -25.99 33.19
C GLU A 28 1.81 -25.36 32.64
N GLU A 29 1.85 -25.05 31.34
CA GLU A 29 3.01 -24.43 30.69
C GLU A 29 3.20 -22.98 31.17
N GLU A 30 4.46 -22.55 31.31
CA GLU A 30 4.80 -21.16 31.64
C GLU A 30 4.48 -20.22 30.46
N VAL A 31 3.23 -19.75 30.42
CA VAL A 31 2.76 -18.76 29.45
C VAL A 31 3.17 -17.33 29.86
N PRO A 32 3.53 -16.46 28.91
CA PRO A 32 3.78 -15.06 29.22
C PRO A 32 2.55 -14.42 29.86
N GLN A 33 2.75 -13.64 30.93
CA GLN A 33 1.66 -13.00 31.69
C GLN A 33 0.64 -12.26 30.81
N TRP A 34 1.12 -11.55 29.78
CA TRP A 34 0.23 -10.81 28.86
C TRP A 34 -0.79 -11.72 28.15
N VAL A 35 -0.46 -12.99 27.93
CA VAL A 35 -1.36 -13.99 27.35
C VAL A 35 -2.43 -14.38 28.36
N ALA A 36 -2.04 -14.67 29.60
CA ALA A 36 -2.96 -14.99 30.69
C ALA A 36 -3.95 -13.84 30.93
N ASP A 37 -3.47 -12.60 30.93
CA ASP A 37 -4.30 -11.40 31.07
C ASP A 37 -5.32 -11.27 29.93
N CYS A 38 -4.94 -11.57 28.68
CA CYS A 38 -5.87 -11.58 27.55
C CYS A 38 -6.96 -12.64 27.71
N VAL A 39 -6.56 -13.88 28.02
CA VAL A 39 -7.44 -15.06 27.98
C VAL A 39 -8.32 -15.15 29.22
N LEU A 40 -7.76 -14.94 30.41
CA LEU A 40 -8.47 -15.09 31.68
C LEU A 40 -9.20 -13.82 32.11
N HIS A 41 -8.64 -12.65 31.79
CA HIS A 41 -9.14 -11.36 32.28
C HIS A 41 -9.71 -10.45 31.18
N GLY A 42 -9.67 -10.87 29.91
CA GLY A 42 -10.13 -10.05 28.78
C GLY A 42 -9.32 -8.76 28.61
N GLN A 43 -8.09 -8.71 29.14
CA GLN A 43 -7.23 -7.54 29.11
C GLN A 43 -6.33 -7.59 27.88
N PHE A 44 -6.78 -6.97 26.79
CA PHE A 44 -6.03 -6.95 25.54
C PHE A 44 -5.03 -5.79 25.50
N PRO A 45 -3.77 -6.05 25.10
CA PRO A 45 -2.80 -4.99 24.85
C PRO A 45 -3.36 -3.98 23.84
N VAL A 46 -3.48 -2.72 24.25
CA VAL A 46 -3.87 -1.64 23.32
C VAL A 46 -2.68 -1.34 22.41
N SER A 47 -2.79 -1.70 21.13
CA SER A 47 -1.78 -1.35 20.13
C SER A 47 -1.63 0.18 20.05
N ARG A 48 -0.44 0.69 20.36
CA ARG A 48 -0.20 2.14 20.57
C ARG A 48 -0.01 2.95 19.28
N GLU A 49 0.25 2.30 18.14
CA GLU A 49 0.53 2.98 16.87
C GLU A 49 -0.37 2.46 15.74
N LEU A 50 -1.67 2.66 15.92
CA LEU A 50 -2.69 2.26 14.95
C LEU A 50 -2.93 3.29 13.86
N LYS A 51 -2.38 4.50 13.98
CA LYS A 51 -2.50 5.56 12.97
C LYS A 51 -1.16 5.82 12.31
N MET A 52 -1.19 6.29 11.06
CA MET A 52 -0.02 6.79 10.35
C MET A 52 -0.39 8.03 9.54
N ALA A 53 0.60 8.89 9.34
CA ALA A 53 0.50 9.98 8.37
C ALA A 53 0.92 9.50 6.97
N PHE A 54 0.25 10.01 5.96
CA PHE A 54 0.54 9.76 4.55
C PHE A 54 0.19 10.98 3.70
N GLN A 55 0.72 11.04 2.48
CA GLN A 55 0.47 12.11 1.53
C GLN A 55 -0.20 11.58 0.27
N LEU A 56 -1.14 12.36 -0.27
CA LEU A 56 -1.79 12.18 -1.56
C LEU A 56 -1.37 13.33 -2.48
N LEU A 57 -0.61 13.03 -3.52
CA LEU A 57 -0.09 14.02 -4.46
C LEU A 57 -0.51 13.65 -5.90
N PRO A 58 -0.76 14.62 -6.79
CA PRO A 58 -0.94 14.29 -8.19
C PRO A 58 0.37 13.73 -8.75
N LEU A 59 0.29 12.73 -9.62
CA LEU A 59 1.49 12.27 -10.35
C LEU A 59 2.00 13.42 -11.23
N PRO A 60 3.30 13.74 -11.24
CA PRO A 60 3.85 14.79 -12.11
C PRO A 60 3.47 14.55 -13.58
N GLY A 61 2.96 15.59 -14.25
CA GLY A 61 2.51 15.50 -15.65
C GLY A 61 1.11 14.91 -15.86
N SER A 62 0.40 14.48 -14.81
CA SER A 62 -0.96 13.92 -14.94
C SER A 62 -2.05 14.95 -15.27
N GLY A 63 -1.77 16.24 -15.11
CA GLY A 63 -2.75 17.32 -15.29
C GLY A 63 -3.82 17.40 -14.20
N LEU A 64 -3.76 16.56 -13.16
CA LEU A 64 -4.73 16.59 -12.06
C LEU A 64 -4.39 17.68 -11.02
N PRO A 65 -5.41 18.34 -10.44
CA PRO A 65 -5.20 19.37 -9.42
C PRO A 65 -4.63 18.79 -8.12
N SER A 66 -3.85 19.58 -7.39
CA SER A 66 -3.36 19.23 -6.05
C SER A 66 -4.46 19.34 -5.00
N LEU A 67 -4.47 18.45 -4.01
CA LEU A 67 -5.41 18.51 -2.90
C LEU A 67 -4.99 19.60 -1.89
N LEU A 68 -5.97 20.38 -1.39
CA LEU A 68 -5.72 21.37 -0.33
C LEU A 68 -5.19 20.72 0.96
N GLN A 69 -5.73 19.54 1.31
CA GLN A 69 -5.27 18.73 2.45
C GLN A 69 -4.61 17.44 1.92
N SER A 70 -3.39 17.59 1.37
CA SER A 70 -2.65 16.48 0.79
C SER A 70 -2.05 15.53 1.83
N ARG A 71 -1.67 16.02 3.01
CA ARG A 71 -1.18 15.21 4.14
C ARG A 71 -2.33 14.83 5.06
N LEU A 72 -2.55 13.52 5.24
CA LEU A 72 -3.65 12.94 5.99
C LEU A 72 -3.13 12.03 7.11
N ASN A 73 -3.92 11.88 8.16
CA ASN A 73 -3.66 10.90 9.22
C ASN A 73 -4.83 9.90 9.28
N ALA A 74 -4.51 8.60 9.22
CA ALA A 74 -5.54 7.56 9.19
C ALA A 74 -5.08 6.27 9.89
N PRO A 75 -6.02 5.38 10.25
CA PRO A 75 -5.69 4.05 10.72
C PRO A 75 -4.82 3.28 9.72
N ARG A 76 -3.81 2.55 10.20
CA ARG A 76 -2.91 1.72 9.38
C ARG A 76 -3.66 0.61 8.61
N VAL A 77 -4.82 0.19 9.14
CA VAL A 77 -5.73 -0.78 8.51
C VAL A 77 -6.58 -0.16 7.39
N LEU A 78 -6.60 1.16 7.24
CA LEU A 78 -7.33 1.83 6.16
C LEU A 78 -6.85 1.27 4.82
N ARG A 79 -7.80 0.86 3.99
CA ARG A 79 -7.53 0.30 2.67
C ARG A 79 -7.34 1.37 1.61
N VAL A 80 -6.60 1.03 0.57
CA VAL A 80 -6.29 1.89 -0.56
C VAL A 80 -7.55 2.27 -1.34
N ASN A 81 -8.57 1.41 -1.39
CA ASN A 81 -9.88 1.78 -1.95
C ASN A 81 -10.46 3.05 -1.30
N LYS A 82 -10.33 3.23 0.02
CA LYS A 82 -10.80 4.44 0.70
C LYS A 82 -9.96 5.67 0.39
N ALA A 83 -8.67 5.51 0.13
CA ALA A 83 -7.85 6.60 -0.39
C ALA A 83 -8.28 6.97 -1.82
N ALA A 84 -8.59 5.98 -2.67
CA ALA A 84 -9.10 6.21 -4.03
C ALA A 84 -10.47 6.92 -4.02
N ASP A 85 -11.42 6.44 -3.20
CA ASP A 85 -12.73 7.07 -2.99
C ASP A 85 -12.57 8.54 -2.58
N TYR A 86 -11.63 8.81 -1.66
CA TYR A 86 -11.34 10.16 -1.19
C TYR A 86 -10.82 11.07 -2.32
N VAL A 87 -9.84 10.60 -3.10
CA VAL A 87 -9.33 11.36 -4.24
C VAL A 87 -10.43 11.60 -5.27
N ARG A 88 -11.23 10.58 -5.62
CA ARG A 88 -12.34 10.74 -6.58
C ARG A 88 -13.31 11.84 -6.15
N ARG A 89 -13.77 11.81 -4.91
CA ARG A 89 -14.68 12.85 -4.36
C ARG A 89 -14.04 14.23 -4.42
N LYS A 90 -12.74 14.33 -4.16
CA LYS A 90 -12.02 15.60 -4.31
C LYS A 90 -11.90 16.06 -5.75
N MET A 91 -11.74 15.15 -6.70
CA MET A 91 -11.75 15.50 -8.12
C MET A 91 -13.14 15.97 -8.60
N GLU A 92 -14.22 15.40 -8.06
CA GLU A 92 -15.59 15.84 -8.35
C GLU A 92 -15.85 17.29 -7.88
N GLU A 93 -15.30 17.70 -6.74
CA GLU A 93 -15.33 19.10 -6.27
C GLU A 93 -14.65 20.06 -7.28
N HIS A 94 -13.71 19.56 -8.08
CA HIS A 94 -13.04 20.28 -9.16
C HIS A 94 -13.70 20.09 -10.54
N GLY A 95 -14.87 19.45 -10.60
CA GLY A 95 -15.59 19.17 -11.86
C GLY A 95 -14.99 18.05 -12.69
N ILE A 96 -14.07 17.25 -12.14
CA ILE A 96 -13.41 16.13 -12.81
C ILE A 96 -14.06 14.83 -12.37
N GLN A 97 -14.73 14.13 -13.29
CA GLN A 97 -15.35 12.83 -13.04
C GLN A 97 -14.35 11.70 -13.32
N LEU A 98 -14.00 10.92 -12.29
CA LEU A 98 -13.14 9.75 -12.43
C LEU A 98 -13.90 8.47 -12.14
N ARG A 99 -13.69 7.45 -12.97
CA ARG A 99 -14.25 6.10 -12.77
C ARG A 99 -13.44 5.34 -11.74
N GLU A 100 -14.11 4.60 -10.87
CA GLU A 100 -13.47 3.60 -10.03
C GLU A 100 -13.16 2.35 -10.85
N GLU A 101 -11.91 1.92 -10.84
CA GLU A 101 -11.53 0.65 -11.44
C GLU A 101 -10.65 -0.12 -10.44
N PRO A 102 -11.30 -0.90 -9.56
CA PRO A 102 -10.60 -1.59 -8.49
C PRO A 102 -9.55 -2.56 -9.04
N LEU A 103 -8.31 -2.35 -8.62
CA LEU A 103 -7.23 -3.29 -8.87
C LEU A 103 -7.07 -4.19 -7.65
N PHE A 104 -7.48 -5.45 -7.76
CA PHE A 104 -7.27 -6.44 -6.71
C PHE A 104 -5.94 -7.16 -6.91
N TRP A 105 -5.22 -7.39 -5.81
CA TRP A 105 -4.07 -8.27 -5.80
C TRP A 105 -4.50 -9.73 -6.01
N ASP A 106 -3.80 -10.43 -6.90
CA ASP A 106 -3.97 -11.86 -7.14
C ASP A 106 -2.57 -12.48 -7.35
N PRO A 107 -2.20 -13.54 -6.62
CA PRO A 107 -0.89 -14.19 -6.73
C PRO A 107 -0.55 -14.67 -8.15
N ALA A 108 -1.50 -15.21 -8.92
CA ALA A 108 -1.26 -15.63 -10.31
C ALA A 108 -0.97 -14.43 -11.22
N LYS A 109 -1.57 -13.30 -10.89
CA LYS A 109 -1.40 -12.02 -11.56
C LYS A 109 -0.04 -11.41 -11.18
N ALA A 110 0.38 -11.54 -9.93
CA ALA A 110 1.70 -11.08 -9.44
C ALA A 110 2.88 -11.71 -10.20
N GLU A 111 2.82 -13.00 -10.55
CA GLU A 111 3.85 -13.67 -11.38
C GLU A 111 3.81 -13.21 -12.84
N ARG A 112 2.64 -13.18 -13.47
CA ARG A 112 2.50 -12.68 -14.86
C ARG A 112 2.99 -11.24 -15.03
N TRP A 113 2.81 -10.41 -14.00
CA TRP A 113 3.19 -9.00 -14.04
C TRP A 113 4.65 -8.73 -13.64
N GLN A 114 5.30 -9.64 -12.91
CA GLN A 114 6.75 -9.58 -12.69
C GLN A 114 7.53 -9.74 -14.01
N VAL A 115 7.01 -10.57 -14.92
CA VAL A 115 7.57 -10.75 -16.28
C VAL A 115 7.45 -9.45 -17.09
N GLU A 116 6.30 -8.78 -17.03
CA GLU A 116 6.04 -7.52 -17.75
C GLU A 116 6.82 -6.33 -17.14
N ALA A 117 7.02 -6.34 -15.81
CA ALA A 117 7.88 -5.41 -15.09
C ALA A 117 9.35 -5.55 -15.52
N GLY A 118 9.87 -6.77 -15.54
CA GLY A 118 11.23 -7.09 -16.00
C GLY A 118 11.45 -6.78 -17.48
N ALA A 119 10.45 -6.99 -18.34
CA ALA A 119 10.54 -6.69 -19.77
C ALA A 119 10.76 -5.21 -20.06
N ALA A 120 10.02 -4.29 -19.41
CA ALA A 120 10.26 -2.85 -19.62
C ALA A 120 11.42 -2.25 -18.79
N GLN A 121 12.15 -3.07 -18.01
CA GLN A 121 13.43 -2.65 -17.42
C GLN A 121 14.62 -2.87 -18.37
N HIS A 122 14.45 -3.62 -19.46
CA HIS A 122 15.53 -3.93 -20.41
C HIS A 122 15.63 -2.97 -21.61
N ASP A 123 14.78 -1.94 -21.68
CA ASP A 123 14.91 -0.87 -22.67
C ASP A 123 15.36 0.43 -21.98
N PRO A 124 16.67 0.76 -22.00
CA PRO A 124 17.16 2.00 -21.42
C PRO A 124 16.76 3.25 -22.23
N GLY A 125 16.00 3.12 -23.32
CA GLY A 125 15.58 4.23 -24.19
C GLY A 125 14.20 4.83 -23.92
N ALA A 126 13.30 4.17 -23.18
CA ALA A 126 11.89 4.56 -23.13
C ALA A 126 11.53 5.60 -22.03
N ALA A 127 12.48 5.99 -21.17
CA ALA A 127 12.25 6.96 -20.09
C ALA A 127 12.21 8.43 -20.54
N ALA A 128 12.39 8.72 -21.84
CA ALA A 128 12.43 10.08 -22.39
C ALA A 128 11.21 10.45 -23.27
N GLY A 129 10.14 9.65 -23.26
CA GLY A 129 8.87 10.01 -23.88
C GLY A 129 7.95 10.72 -22.89
N VAL A 130 8.35 11.91 -22.43
CA VAL A 130 7.48 12.73 -21.58
C VAL A 130 6.28 13.12 -22.44
N HIS A 131 5.13 12.51 -22.15
CA HIS A 131 3.87 12.78 -22.80
C HIS A 131 3.44 14.20 -22.43
N GLN A 132 3.95 15.18 -23.17
CA GLN A 132 3.36 16.50 -23.26
C GLN A 132 2.01 16.31 -23.94
N LEU A 133 0.93 16.23 -23.15
CA LEU A 133 -0.41 16.43 -23.67
C LEU A 133 -0.45 17.84 -24.28
N GLN A 134 -0.30 17.90 -25.60
CA GLN A 134 -0.57 19.10 -26.36
C GLN A 134 -2.06 19.45 -26.17
N PRO A 135 -2.42 20.71 -25.91
CA PRO A 135 -3.80 21.13 -25.96
C PRO A 135 -4.20 21.16 -27.44
N VAL A 136 -4.72 20.05 -27.97
CA VAL A 136 -5.36 20.09 -29.29
C VAL A 136 -6.67 20.85 -29.12
N GLY A 137 -6.71 22.03 -29.74
CA GLY A 137 -7.90 22.87 -29.78
C GLY A 137 -9.08 22.12 -30.40
N GLY A 138 -10.26 22.48 -29.90
CA GLY A 138 -11.60 22.23 -30.44
C GLY A 138 -11.72 21.25 -31.60
N GLY A 139 -12.12 20.02 -31.28
CA GLY A 139 -12.65 19.06 -32.23
C GLY A 139 -13.75 18.25 -31.57
N ALA A 140 -15.00 18.64 -31.79
CA ALA A 140 -16.17 17.91 -31.34
C ALA A 140 -16.21 16.53 -32.03
N SER A 141 -16.08 15.46 -31.25
CA SER A 141 -16.48 14.11 -31.65
C SER A 141 -17.18 13.44 -30.48
N GLY A 142 -18.51 13.43 -30.54
CA GLY A 142 -19.41 12.87 -29.55
C GLY A 142 -19.38 11.34 -29.48
N GLY A 143 -18.39 10.80 -28.76
CA GLY A 143 -18.58 9.55 -28.05
C GLY A 143 -18.98 9.89 -26.62
N ALA A 144 -20.04 9.28 -26.08
CA ALA A 144 -20.28 9.27 -24.64
C ALA A 144 -19.14 8.47 -23.97
N GLY A 145 -17.96 9.10 -23.88
CA GLY A 145 -16.75 8.51 -23.35
C GLY A 145 -16.93 8.28 -21.86
N GLN A 146 -16.74 7.03 -21.43
CA GLN A 146 -16.74 6.72 -20.01
C GLN A 146 -15.70 7.58 -19.28
N PRO A 147 -16.00 8.04 -18.05
CA PRO A 147 -15.04 8.83 -17.28
C PRO A 147 -13.74 8.06 -17.10
N ALA A 148 -12.62 8.77 -17.13
CA ALA A 148 -11.32 8.14 -17.08
C ALA A 148 -11.08 7.48 -15.71
N ALA A 149 -10.42 6.32 -15.68
CA ALA A 149 -10.27 5.56 -14.44
C ALA A 149 -9.19 6.16 -13.52
N ILE A 150 -9.41 6.16 -12.20
CA ILE A 150 -8.40 6.60 -11.22
C ILE A 150 -7.34 5.52 -10.99
N LEU A 151 -6.07 5.93 -10.95
CA LEU A 151 -4.92 5.08 -10.65
C LEU A 151 -4.15 5.63 -9.45
N LEU A 152 -3.84 4.76 -8.48
CA LEU A 152 -2.94 5.07 -7.37
C LEU A 152 -1.60 4.38 -7.55
N THR A 153 -0.51 5.12 -7.36
CA THR A 153 0.86 4.61 -7.43
C THR A 153 1.70 5.02 -6.22
N CYS A 154 2.70 4.24 -5.87
CA CYS A 154 3.67 4.51 -4.80
C CYS A 154 5.04 4.06 -5.28
N LYS A 155 6.05 4.95 -5.27
CA LYS A 155 7.40 4.69 -5.81
C LYS A 155 7.39 4.04 -7.20
N GLY A 156 6.57 4.58 -8.11
CA GLY A 156 6.44 4.05 -9.48
C GLY A 156 5.68 2.72 -9.59
N HIS A 157 5.20 2.15 -8.48
CA HIS A 157 4.40 0.95 -8.49
C HIS A 157 2.91 1.28 -8.32
N THR A 158 2.05 0.75 -9.17
CA THR A 158 0.61 0.70 -8.96
C THR A 158 0.28 0.02 -7.62
N VAL A 159 -0.68 0.59 -6.89
CA VAL A 159 -1.09 0.09 -5.59
C VAL A 159 -2.46 -0.60 -5.70
N PRO A 160 -2.57 -1.89 -5.36
CA PRO A 160 -3.85 -2.59 -5.29
C PRO A 160 -4.79 -1.99 -4.24
N TRP A 161 -6.08 -2.01 -4.53
CA TRP A 161 -7.15 -1.39 -3.72
C TRP A 161 -7.45 -2.16 -2.44
N ASP A 162 -7.13 -3.45 -2.41
CA ASP A 162 -7.28 -4.34 -1.26
C ASP A 162 -6.13 -4.22 -0.25
N PHE A 163 -5.03 -3.53 -0.59
CA PHE A 163 -3.95 -3.27 0.35
C PHE A 163 -4.39 -2.29 1.44
N SER A 164 -3.85 -2.48 2.64
CA SER A 164 -3.89 -1.49 3.71
C SER A 164 -2.73 -0.49 3.59
N LEU A 165 -2.85 0.69 4.19
CA LEU A 165 -1.74 1.63 4.31
C LEU A 165 -0.51 1.00 5.00
N ALA A 166 -0.73 0.09 5.97
CA ALA A 166 0.33 -0.71 6.58
C ALA A 166 1.07 -1.56 5.55
N ALA A 167 0.32 -2.28 4.70
CA ALA A 167 0.89 -3.14 3.67
C ALA A 167 1.69 -2.33 2.65
N VAL A 168 1.16 -1.20 2.18
CA VAL A 168 1.88 -0.29 1.28
C VAL A 168 3.17 0.20 1.92
N ARG A 169 3.12 0.62 3.19
CA ARG A 169 4.29 1.09 3.94
C ARG A 169 5.37 -0.01 4.05
N GLN A 170 4.95 -1.23 4.40
CA GLN A 170 5.85 -2.37 4.62
C GLN A 170 6.48 -2.89 3.32
N TRP A 171 5.67 -3.04 2.26
CA TRP A 171 6.10 -3.76 1.07
C TRP A 171 6.62 -2.87 -0.05
N ILE A 172 6.10 -1.64 -0.17
CA ILE A 172 6.43 -0.70 -1.26
C ILE A 172 7.28 0.46 -0.73
N TRP A 173 6.81 1.18 0.30
CA TRP A 173 7.46 2.38 0.79
C TRP A 173 8.81 2.09 1.46
N ARG A 174 8.88 1.11 2.38
CA ARG A 174 10.11 0.65 3.04
C ARG A 174 10.98 1.78 3.63
N ARG A 175 10.35 2.87 4.10
CA ARG A 175 11.01 4.00 4.78
C ARG A 175 10.23 4.37 6.04
N SER A 176 10.91 5.08 6.96
CA SER A 176 10.37 5.51 8.25
C SER A 176 9.52 6.78 8.19
N ASP A 177 9.65 7.59 7.14
CA ASP A 177 8.86 8.80 6.92
C ASP A 177 7.46 8.50 6.38
N ASP A 178 6.64 9.54 6.24
CA ASP A 178 5.26 9.43 5.76
C ASP A 178 5.23 8.86 4.34
N LEU A 179 4.37 7.84 4.12
CA LEU A 179 4.25 7.25 2.79
C LEU A 179 3.57 8.25 1.84
N VAL A 180 4.00 8.24 0.57
CA VAL A 180 3.43 9.08 -0.48
C VAL A 180 2.73 8.20 -1.51
N LEU A 181 1.43 8.44 -1.72
CA LEU A 181 0.68 7.91 -2.85
C LEU A 181 0.51 9.01 -3.88
N HIS A 182 0.75 8.67 -5.14
CA HIS A 182 0.43 9.53 -6.27
C HIS A 182 -0.87 9.08 -6.91
N TYR A 183 -1.74 10.02 -7.25
CA TYR A 183 -2.94 9.77 -8.04
C TYR A 183 -2.79 10.31 -9.46
N SER A 184 -3.30 9.55 -10.43
CA SER A 184 -3.35 9.94 -11.84
C SER A 184 -4.59 9.35 -12.50
N VAL A 185 -4.84 9.77 -13.73
CA VAL A 185 -5.71 9.02 -14.64
C VAL A 185 -4.98 7.78 -15.13
N ARG A 186 -5.67 6.65 -15.22
CA ARG A 186 -5.16 5.42 -15.83
C ARG A 186 -5.10 5.60 -17.34
N ASP A 187 -3.90 5.44 -17.89
CA ASP A 187 -3.71 5.23 -19.32
C ASP A 187 -3.70 3.72 -19.60
N GLU A 188 -4.65 3.25 -20.41
CA GLU A 188 -4.76 1.83 -20.75
C GLU A 188 -3.57 1.31 -21.57
N ARG A 189 -2.81 2.21 -22.22
CA ARG A 189 -1.59 1.85 -22.96
C ARG A 189 -0.38 1.67 -22.07
N THR A 190 -0.41 2.23 -20.85
CA THR A 190 0.70 2.16 -19.92
C THR A 190 0.55 0.92 -19.03
N PRO A 191 1.50 -0.04 -19.06
CA PRO A 191 1.41 -1.25 -18.25
C PRO A 191 1.48 -0.93 -16.76
N LEU A 192 0.65 -1.60 -15.96
CA LEU A 192 0.63 -1.44 -14.51
C LEU A 192 1.89 -2.06 -13.89
N ARG A 193 2.63 -1.27 -13.12
CA ARG A 193 3.88 -1.68 -12.46
C ARG A 193 3.56 -2.16 -11.04
N LEU A 194 3.51 -3.45 -10.76
CA LEU A 194 3.12 -3.92 -9.43
C LEU A 194 4.31 -4.29 -8.53
N PRO A 195 4.22 -4.10 -7.21
CA PRO A 195 5.32 -4.43 -6.30
C PRO A 195 5.52 -5.95 -6.26
N ALA A 196 6.78 -6.39 -6.33
CA ALA A 196 7.14 -7.80 -6.12
C ALA A 196 7.03 -8.13 -4.63
N ILE A 197 5.88 -8.68 -4.22
CA ILE A 197 5.67 -9.18 -2.85
C ILE A 197 5.85 -10.69 -2.87
N ARG A 198 6.87 -11.17 -2.17
CA ARG A 198 7.07 -12.61 -1.94
C ARG A 198 6.29 -13.01 -0.69
N PRO A 199 5.43 -14.04 -0.74
CA PRO A 199 4.92 -14.63 0.49
C PRO A 199 6.09 -15.20 1.32
N PRO A 200 6.02 -15.13 2.66
CA PRO A 200 6.97 -15.84 3.51
C PRO A 200 6.91 -17.35 3.20
N SER A 201 8.08 -17.96 3.05
CA SER A 201 8.27 -19.41 2.79
C SER A 201 7.90 -20.25 3.98
#